data_AF-A0A8H3I7A8-F1
#
_entry.id   AF-A0A8H3I7A8-F1
#
_cell.length_a   1.000
_cell.length_b   1.000
_cell.length_c   1.000
_cell.angle_alpha   90.00
_cell.angle_beta   90.00
_cell.angle_gamma   90.00
#
_symmetry.space_group_name_H-M   'P 1'
#
loop_
_entity.id
_entity.type
_entity.pdbx_description
1 polymer ?
#
loop_
_entity_poly.entity_id
_entity_poly.type
_entity_poly.pdbx_seq_one_letter_code
_entity_poly.pdbx_strand_id
1 'polypeptide(L)'
;MFTLTSKECVSILRFTPIILGSVLLFSLTDFGLAVAYAKQLYKAPLDESKWDYSKDERWSTIWFVLYSGFFPFLSITHAIIDAALFFFAQLNPICTLSISIFVFVGWIIQVSFWCHCDYTPDSDTCYQFYVVGNPYSDLSGSLSGVSDGITAAKVAFGMIVLTFYVAYLVLAAIAMHEMRRTDHVKIDDNEEQDLDNCYPMEYRQKASPSFEHLTNLSSFLEAGTGM
;
A
#
# COMPACT_ATOMS: atom_id res chain seq x y z
N MET A 1 -17.16 -18.48 -20.56
CA MET A 1 -17.97 -17.71 -19.60
C MET A 1 -17.97 -18.51 -18.31
N PHE A 2 -17.24 -18.08 -17.29
CA PHE A 2 -17.15 -18.80 -16.01
C PHE A 2 -18.15 -18.18 -15.03
N THR A 3 -19.14 -18.95 -14.61
CA THR A 3 -20.04 -18.60 -13.50
C THR A 3 -19.37 -19.02 -12.22
N LEU A 4 -18.81 -18.05 -11.48
CA LEU A 4 -18.37 -18.31 -10.11
C LEU A 4 -19.62 -18.59 -9.24
N THR A 5 -19.60 -19.69 -8.51
CA THR A 5 -20.66 -20.06 -7.57
C THR A 5 -20.53 -19.23 -6.28
N SER A 6 -21.62 -19.03 -5.52
CA SER A 6 -21.60 -18.27 -4.25
C SER A 6 -20.53 -18.76 -3.25
N LYS A 7 -20.16 -20.04 -3.32
CA LYS A 7 -19.07 -20.64 -2.55
C LYS A 7 -17.69 -20.08 -2.90
N GLU A 8 -17.47 -19.70 -4.15
CA GLU A 8 -16.19 -19.17 -4.64
C GLU A 8 -16.01 -17.69 -4.23
N CYS A 9 -17.10 -16.92 -4.15
CA CYS A 9 -17.06 -15.55 -3.63
C CYS A 9 -16.66 -15.51 -2.13
N VAL A 10 -17.22 -16.41 -1.32
CA VAL A 10 -16.83 -16.59 0.09
C VAL A 10 -15.38 -17.05 0.23
N SER A 11 -14.86 -17.82 -0.74
CA SER A 11 -13.46 -18.25 -0.74
C SER A 11 -12.50 -17.07 -0.97
N ILE A 12 -12.80 -16.19 -1.93
CA ILE A 12 -12.00 -15.01 -2.27
C ILE A 12 -11.87 -14.05 -1.08
N LEU A 13 -12.97 -13.77 -0.38
CA LEU A 13 -13.01 -12.90 0.80
C LEU A 13 -12.16 -13.43 1.98
N ARG A 14 -11.93 -14.74 2.06
CA ARG A 14 -11.09 -15.35 3.12
C ARG A 14 -9.60 -15.10 2.93
N PHE A 15 -9.15 -14.85 1.69
CA PHE A 15 -7.73 -14.59 1.42
C PHE A 15 -7.35 -13.12 1.64
N THR A 16 -8.30 -12.20 1.60
CA THR A 16 -8.07 -10.77 1.81
C THR A 16 -7.34 -10.45 3.13
N PRO A 17 -7.76 -10.97 4.30
CA PRO A 17 -7.04 -10.72 5.56
C PRO A 17 -5.61 -11.27 5.57
N ILE A 18 -5.38 -12.40 4.90
CA ILE A 18 -4.05 -13.03 4.81
C ILE A 18 -3.11 -12.14 3.98
N ILE A 19 -3.59 -11.61 2.86
CA ILE A 19 -2.82 -10.72 1.99
C ILE A 19 -2.54 -9.40 2.70
N LEU A 20 -3.54 -8.77 3.31
CA LEU A 20 -3.37 -7.53 4.07
C LEU A 20 -2.41 -7.71 5.26
N GLY A 21 -2.54 -8.82 6.00
CA GLY A 21 -1.62 -9.17 7.08
C GLY A 21 -0.18 -9.37 6.58
N SER A 22 -0.01 -9.97 5.40
CA SER A 22 1.30 -10.14 4.76
C SER A 22 1.89 -8.78 4.34
N VAL A 23 1.11 -7.93 3.66
CA VAL A 23 1.53 -6.57 3.29
C VAL A 23 1.97 -5.79 4.53
N LEU A 24 1.20 -5.84 5.63
CA LEU A 24 1.53 -5.17 6.87
C LEU A 24 2.85 -5.67 7.47
N LEU A 25 3.03 -6.99 7.59
CA LEU A 25 4.23 -7.60 8.17
C LEU A 25 5.49 -7.25 7.35
N PHE A 26 5.40 -7.40 6.03
CA PHE A 26 6.53 -7.11 5.15
C PHE A 26 6.83 -5.61 5.08
N SER A 27 5.82 -4.74 5.09
CA SER A 27 6.03 -3.29 5.13
C SER A 27 6.62 -2.81 6.46
N LEU A 28 6.25 -3.40 7.60
CA LEU A 28 6.89 -3.14 8.89
C LEU A 28 8.37 -3.55 8.90
N THR A 29 8.66 -4.72 8.34
CA THR A 29 10.03 -5.22 8.21
C THR A 29 10.86 -4.32 7.31
N ASP A 30 10.31 -3.96 6.16
CA ASP A 30 10.95 -3.08 5.19
C ASP A 30 11.18 -1.66 5.75
N PHE A 31 10.21 -1.13 6.50
CA PHE A 31 10.38 0.16 7.19
C PHE A 31 11.54 0.12 8.21
N GLY A 32 11.68 -0.99 8.96
CA GLY A 32 12.81 -1.18 9.86
C GLY A 32 14.16 -1.21 9.13
N LEU A 33 14.22 -1.93 8.01
CA LEU A 33 15.40 -1.99 7.13
C LEU A 33 15.72 -0.62 6.52
N ALA A 34 14.70 0.12 6.09
CA ALA A 34 14.80 1.47 5.55
C ALA A 34 15.42 2.44 6.57
N VAL A 35 14.95 2.42 7.82
CA VAL A 35 15.54 3.24 8.90
C VAL A 35 16.99 2.84 9.18
N ALA A 36 17.31 1.55 9.18
CA ALA A 36 18.68 1.07 9.36
C ALA A 36 19.59 1.51 8.19
N TYR A 37 19.11 1.38 6.96
CA TYR A 37 19.77 1.82 5.74
C TYR A 37 20.03 3.33 5.76
N ALA A 38 19.01 4.15 6.06
CA ALA A 38 19.13 5.60 6.15
C ALA A 38 20.18 6.03 7.18
N LYS A 39 20.27 5.33 8.33
CA LYS A 39 21.29 5.59 9.35
C LYS A 39 22.71 5.25 8.88
N GLN A 40 22.87 4.20 8.08
CA GLN A 40 24.17 3.83 7.52
C GLN A 40 24.58 4.81 6.42
N LEU A 41 23.66 5.11 5.50
CA LEU A 41 23.89 6.03 4.39
C LEU A 41 24.26 7.44 4.88
N TYR A 42 23.59 7.94 5.93
CA TYR A 42 23.92 9.22 6.55
C TYR A 42 25.33 9.28 7.16
N LYS A 43 25.88 8.13 7.56
CA LYS A 43 27.22 8.02 8.15
C LYS A 43 28.29 7.61 7.13
N ALA A 44 27.89 7.31 5.89
CA ALA A 44 28.79 6.84 4.87
C ALA A 44 29.78 7.95 4.48
N PRO A 45 31.07 7.62 4.25
CA PRO A 45 32.05 8.60 3.82
C PRO A 45 31.70 9.12 2.43
N LEU A 46 31.80 10.44 2.24
CA LEU A 46 31.56 11.11 0.98
C LEU A 46 32.86 11.20 0.16
N ASP A 47 32.71 11.11 -1.15
CA ASP A 47 33.78 11.32 -2.12
C ASP A 47 33.98 12.82 -2.34
N GLU A 48 35.05 13.35 -1.74
CA GLU A 48 35.41 14.78 -1.80
C GLU A 48 35.62 15.28 -3.24
N SER A 49 35.92 14.40 -4.19
CA SER A 49 36.10 14.78 -5.60
C SER A 49 34.77 15.05 -6.32
N LYS A 50 33.66 14.49 -5.80
CA LYS A 50 32.31 14.63 -6.36
C LYS A 50 31.45 15.59 -5.55
N TRP A 51 31.74 15.73 -4.26
CA TRP A 51 30.95 16.53 -3.33
C TRP A 51 31.40 17.99 -3.32
N ASP A 52 30.53 18.89 -3.79
CA ASP A 52 30.74 20.33 -3.71
C ASP A 52 30.27 20.88 -2.34
N TYR A 53 31.20 21.00 -1.39
CA TYR A 53 30.95 21.55 -0.05
C TYR A 53 30.43 22.99 -0.05
N SER A 54 30.50 23.73 -1.17
CA SER A 54 29.93 25.07 -1.26
C SER A 54 28.41 25.08 -1.45
N LYS A 55 27.83 23.93 -1.83
CA LYS A 55 26.39 23.72 -2.04
C LYS A 55 25.76 22.88 -0.92
N ASP A 56 26.24 23.05 0.32
CA ASP A 56 25.92 22.21 1.49
C ASP A 56 24.46 22.34 1.98
N GLU A 57 23.47 22.17 1.09
CA GLU A 57 22.14 21.71 1.44
C GLU A 57 22.25 20.22 1.81
N ARG A 58 22.81 19.96 2.99
CA ARG A 58 22.92 18.60 3.50
C ARG A 58 21.55 17.94 3.47
N TRP A 59 21.46 16.82 2.76
CA TRP A 59 20.33 15.91 2.84
C TRP A 59 20.20 15.48 4.31
N SER A 60 19.14 15.94 4.97
CA SER A 60 18.92 15.62 6.38
C SER A 60 18.62 14.14 6.55
N THR A 61 18.86 13.59 7.75
CA THR A 61 18.45 12.20 8.07
C THR A 61 16.96 11.97 7.80
N ILE A 62 16.14 13.01 7.96
CA ILE A 62 14.70 12.97 7.65
C ILE A 62 14.48 12.71 6.15
N TRP A 63 15.24 13.37 5.28
CA TRP A 63 15.18 13.13 3.84
C TRP A 63 15.50 11.68 3.48
N PHE A 64 16.53 11.09 4.10
CA PHE A 64 16.85 9.67 3.87
C PHE A 64 15.75 8.74 4.36
N VAL A 65 15.15 9.03 5.52
CA VAL A 65 14.01 8.25 6.04
C VAL A 65 12.78 8.40 5.15
N LEU A 66 12.53 9.58 4.58
CA LEU A 66 11.45 9.77 3.60
C LEU A 66 11.75 9.00 2.31
N TYR A 67 12.97 9.12 1.78
CA TYR A 67 13.42 8.37 0.61
C TYR A 67 13.27 6.86 0.79
N SER A 68 13.68 6.29 1.93
CA SER A 68 13.66 4.84 2.12
C SER A 68 12.39 4.31 2.78
N GLY A 69 11.68 5.13 3.55
CA GLY A 69 10.64 4.67 4.48
C GLY A 69 9.23 5.16 4.17
N PHE A 70 9.03 6.10 3.24
CA PHE A 70 7.72 6.68 2.98
C PHE A 70 6.70 5.68 2.45
N PHE A 71 7.04 4.88 1.43
CA PHE A 71 6.13 3.88 0.88
C PHE A 71 5.85 2.67 1.79
N PRO A 72 6.85 2.14 2.52
CA PRO A 72 6.58 1.19 3.60
C PRO A 72 5.59 1.76 4.61
N PHE A 73 5.79 3.01 5.05
CA PHE A 73 4.87 3.68 5.97
C PHE A 73 3.46 3.83 5.39
N LEU A 74 3.32 4.30 4.15
CA LEU A 74 2.03 4.38 3.47
C LEU A 74 1.33 3.03 3.37
N SER A 75 2.07 1.96 3.11
CA SER A 75 1.52 0.59 3.03
C SER A 75 1.06 0.07 4.38
N ILE A 76 1.78 0.40 5.46
CA ILE A 76 1.36 0.11 6.83
C ILE A 76 0.05 0.85 7.14
N THR A 77 0.00 2.16 6.88
CA THR A 77 -1.20 2.97 7.10
C THR A 77 -2.38 2.44 6.28
N HIS A 78 -2.16 2.13 5.00
CA HIS A 78 -3.16 1.55 4.12
C HIS A 78 -3.69 0.22 4.65
N ALA A 79 -2.80 -0.72 4.99
CA ALA A 79 -3.19 -2.03 5.50
C ALA A 79 -3.97 -1.94 6.82
N ILE A 80 -3.63 -0.99 7.71
CA ILE A 80 -4.37 -0.75 8.96
C ILE A 80 -5.77 -0.20 8.68
N ILE A 81 -5.89 0.79 7.80
CA ILE A 81 -7.18 1.39 7.42
C ILE A 81 -8.08 0.34 6.77
N ASP A 82 -7.57 -0.40 5.78
CA ASP A 82 -8.32 -1.44 5.07
C ASP A 82 -8.71 -2.59 6.01
N ALA A 83 -7.82 -3.02 6.91
CA ALA A 83 -8.16 -4.02 7.91
C ALA A 83 -9.28 -3.52 8.84
N ALA A 84 -9.19 -2.27 9.33
CA ALA A 84 -10.24 -1.69 10.17
C ALA A 84 -11.59 -1.63 9.42
N LEU A 85 -11.60 -1.11 8.19
CA LEU A 85 -12.81 -1.04 7.37
C LEU A 85 -13.40 -2.41 7.04
N PHE A 86 -12.54 -3.42 6.84
CA PHE A 86 -12.95 -4.80 6.67
C PHE A 86 -13.66 -5.34 7.93
N PHE A 87 -13.09 -5.12 9.12
CA PHE A 87 -13.72 -5.55 10.38
C PHE A 87 -15.03 -4.80 10.70
N PHE A 88 -15.15 -3.54 10.30
CA PHE A 88 -16.37 -2.75 10.46
C PHE A 88 -17.39 -2.93 9.33
N ALA A 89 -17.11 -3.78 8.33
CA ALA A 89 -17.93 -3.96 7.13
C ALA A 89 -18.29 -2.66 6.39
N GLN A 90 -17.37 -1.69 6.40
CA GLN A 90 -17.50 -0.41 5.71
C GLN A 90 -16.59 -0.31 4.48
N LEU A 91 -15.99 -1.43 4.07
CA LEU A 91 -15.02 -1.45 2.98
C LEU A 91 -15.74 -1.26 1.63
N ASN A 92 -15.63 -0.07 1.05
CA ASN A 92 -16.09 0.17 -0.32
C ASN A 92 -15.05 -0.37 -1.31
N PRO A 93 -15.40 -1.38 -2.14
CA PRO A 93 -14.47 -2.05 -3.04
C PRO A 93 -13.88 -1.11 -4.11
N ILE A 94 -14.63 -0.09 -4.54
CA ILE A 94 -14.16 0.90 -5.52
C ILE A 94 -13.06 1.76 -4.90
N CYS A 95 -13.27 2.22 -3.65
CA CYS A 95 -12.28 3.00 -2.91
C CYS A 95 -11.02 2.18 -2.65
N THR A 96 -11.17 0.95 -2.16
CA THR A 96 -10.06 0.02 -1.92
C THR A 96 -9.26 -0.26 -3.18
N LEU A 97 -9.92 -0.55 -4.31
CA LEU A 97 -9.23 -0.76 -5.58
C LEU A 97 -8.46 0.50 -6.02
N SER A 98 -9.09 1.67 -5.92
CA SER A 98 -8.48 2.93 -6.32
C SER A 98 -7.22 3.23 -5.50
N ILE A 99 -7.31 3.15 -4.17
CA ILE A 99 -6.16 3.41 -3.28
C ILE A 99 -5.08 2.35 -3.49
N SER A 100 -5.44 1.08 -3.68
CA SER A 100 -4.48 0.02 -3.96
C SER A 100 -3.71 0.24 -5.25
N ILE A 101 -4.35 0.77 -6.31
CA ILE A 101 -3.67 1.14 -7.55
C ILE A 101 -2.65 2.25 -7.29
N PHE A 102 -3.04 3.29 -6.55
CA PHE A 102 -2.11 4.39 -6.20
C PHE A 102 -0.90 3.88 -5.42
N VAL A 103 -1.10 3.04 -4.41
CA VAL A 103 0.00 2.48 -3.61
C VAL A 103 0.86 1.53 -4.44
N PHE A 104 0.26 0.72 -5.32
CA PHE A 104 0.98 -0.17 -6.23
C PHE A 104 1.88 0.58 -7.21
N VAL A 105 1.36 1.62 -7.87
CA VAL A 105 2.15 2.48 -8.78
C VAL A 105 3.28 3.17 -8.01
N GLY A 106 2.99 3.63 -6.80
CA GLY A 106 3.98 4.19 -5.90
C GLY A 106 5.13 3.24 -5.59
N TRP A 107 4.84 1.97 -5.29
CA TRP A 107 5.86 0.94 -5.10
C TRP A 107 6.71 0.67 -6.33
N ILE A 108 6.11 0.67 -7.53
CA ILE A 108 6.88 0.52 -8.79
C ILE A 108 7.91 1.64 -8.89
N ILE A 109 7.48 2.89 -8.68
CA ILE A 109 8.36 4.07 -8.73
C ILE A 109 9.45 3.93 -7.67
N GLN A 110 9.07 3.60 -6.44
CA GLN A 110 9.98 3.48 -5.30
C GLN A 110 11.07 2.43 -5.51
N VAL A 111 10.69 1.22 -5.93
CA VAL A 111 11.63 0.13 -6.21
C VAL A 111 12.52 0.50 -7.39
N SER A 112 11.98 1.17 -8.41
CA SER A 112 12.79 1.63 -9.55
C SER A 112 13.86 2.62 -9.10
N PHE A 113 13.51 3.57 -8.22
CA PHE A 113 14.47 4.50 -7.62
C PHE A 113 15.53 3.78 -6.79
N TRP A 114 15.15 2.79 -5.95
CA TRP A 114 16.15 2.00 -5.21
C TRP A 114 17.06 1.22 -6.13
N CYS A 115 16.51 0.54 -7.14
CA CYS A 115 17.30 -0.21 -8.11
C CYS A 115 18.29 0.72 -8.83
N HIS A 116 17.84 1.90 -9.26
CA HIS A 116 18.69 2.86 -9.95
C HIS A 116 19.74 3.47 -9.02
N CYS A 117 19.33 4.09 -7.91
CA CYS A 117 20.25 4.83 -7.04
C CYS A 117 21.13 3.92 -6.17
N ASP A 118 20.68 2.73 -5.78
CA ASP A 118 21.44 1.86 -4.88
C ASP A 118 22.40 0.92 -5.63
N TYR A 119 22.14 0.57 -6.90
CA TYR A 119 23.00 -0.33 -7.68
C TYR A 119 23.73 0.34 -8.85
N THR A 120 23.15 1.39 -9.43
CA THR A 120 23.72 2.12 -10.57
C THR A 120 23.67 3.63 -10.34
N PRO A 121 24.29 4.16 -9.26
CA PRO A 121 24.32 5.60 -9.03
C PRO A 121 25.23 6.28 -10.06
N ASP A 122 24.65 6.71 -11.17
CA ASP A 122 25.34 7.36 -12.29
C ASP A 122 24.98 8.85 -12.44
N SER A 123 24.03 9.34 -11.64
CA SER A 123 23.54 10.72 -11.69
C SER A 123 23.66 11.44 -10.34
N ASP A 124 23.82 12.76 -10.41
CA ASP A 124 23.86 13.69 -9.28
C ASP A 124 22.54 13.78 -8.49
N THR A 125 21.46 13.18 -9.03
CA THR A 125 20.16 13.05 -8.37
C THR A 125 20.11 11.95 -7.31
N CYS A 126 21.02 10.99 -7.36
CA CYS A 126 21.14 9.92 -6.37
C CYS A 126 22.21 10.30 -5.34
N TYR A 127 21.86 10.40 -4.06
CA TYR A 127 22.85 10.71 -3.01
C TYR A 127 24.03 9.71 -2.98
N GLN A 128 23.74 8.46 -3.30
CA GLN A 128 24.66 7.35 -3.41
C GLN A 128 25.80 7.62 -4.42
N PHE A 129 25.59 8.51 -5.41
CA PHE A 129 26.63 8.94 -6.34
C PHE A 129 27.81 9.64 -5.65
N TYR A 130 27.52 10.35 -4.55
CA TYR A 130 28.50 11.09 -3.77
C TYR A 130 29.16 10.25 -2.67
N VAL A 131 28.71 9.01 -2.45
CA VAL A 131 29.27 8.12 -1.42
C VAL A 131 30.48 7.38 -1.99
N VAL A 132 31.53 7.23 -1.19
CA VAL A 132 32.72 6.46 -1.60
C VAL A 132 32.33 5.00 -1.84
N GLY A 133 32.68 4.48 -3.02
CA GLY A 133 32.49 3.06 -3.33
C GLY A 133 33.30 2.17 -2.40
N ASN A 134 32.77 1.00 -2.04
CA ASN A 134 33.47 0.06 -1.16
C ASN A 134 34.58 -0.68 -1.94
N PRO A 135 35.87 -0.44 -1.65
CA PRO A 135 36.97 -1.08 -2.39
C PRO A 135 37.13 -2.58 -2.07
N TYR A 136 36.43 -3.08 -1.06
CA TYR A 136 36.50 -4.47 -0.60
C TYR A 136 35.30 -5.31 -1.05
N SER A 137 34.40 -4.76 -1.87
CA SER A 137 33.26 -5.49 -2.41
C SER A 137 33.41 -5.67 -3.92
N ASP A 138 33.21 -6.90 -4.39
CA ASP A 138 33.19 -7.23 -5.82
C ASP A 138 31.85 -6.86 -6.49
N LEU A 139 30.88 -6.38 -5.70
CA LEU A 139 29.56 -5.97 -6.18
C LEU A 139 29.61 -4.53 -6.71
N SER A 140 29.26 -4.35 -7.98
CA SER A 140 29.04 -3.03 -8.57
C SER A 140 27.96 -2.29 -7.78
N GLY A 141 28.27 -1.05 -7.36
CA GLY A 141 27.36 -0.23 -6.57
C GLY A 141 27.48 -0.38 -5.05
N SER A 142 28.37 -1.24 -4.53
CA SER A 142 28.61 -1.33 -3.10
C SER A 142 29.17 -0.02 -2.55
N LEU A 143 28.58 0.48 -1.47
CA LEU A 143 28.92 1.75 -0.84
C LEU A 143 29.67 1.52 0.47
N SER A 144 30.75 2.25 0.68
CA SER A 144 31.52 2.17 1.93
C SER A 144 30.64 2.59 3.12
N GLY A 145 30.68 1.82 4.21
CA GLY A 145 29.87 2.10 5.40
C GLY A 145 28.38 1.73 5.30
N VAL A 146 27.92 1.18 4.16
CA VAL A 146 26.56 0.67 3.97
C VAL A 146 26.59 -0.83 3.72
N SER A 147 25.72 -1.58 4.39
CA SER A 147 25.63 -3.02 4.24
C SER A 147 24.89 -3.40 2.95
N ASP A 148 25.59 -4.08 2.03
CA ASP A 148 25.00 -4.65 0.80
C ASP A 148 23.80 -5.56 1.12
N GLY A 149 23.86 -6.30 2.23
CA GLY A 149 22.78 -7.17 2.69
C GLY A 149 21.51 -6.41 3.08
N ILE A 150 21.65 -5.25 3.74
CA ILE A 150 20.49 -4.40 4.08
C ILE A 150 19.89 -3.79 2.81
N THR A 151 20.73 -3.32 1.88
CA THR A 151 20.29 -2.77 0.60
C THR A 151 19.49 -3.82 -0.19
N ALA A 152 20.05 -5.03 -0.35
CA ALA A 152 19.40 -6.13 -1.06
C ALA A 152 18.12 -6.60 -0.36
N ALA A 153 18.13 -6.72 0.97
CA ALA A 153 16.96 -7.11 1.74
C ALA A 153 15.82 -6.11 1.55
N LYS A 154 16.08 -4.81 1.70
CA LYS A 154 15.10 -3.73 1.51
C LYS A 154 14.44 -3.82 0.12
N VAL A 155 15.24 -3.92 -0.94
CA VAL A 155 14.72 -4.04 -2.31
C VAL A 155 13.91 -5.33 -2.49
N ALA A 156 14.37 -6.46 -1.95
CA ALA A 156 13.66 -7.72 -2.01
C ALA A 156 12.30 -7.66 -1.28
N PHE A 157 12.23 -7.06 -0.09
CA PHE A 157 10.98 -6.86 0.63
C PHE A 157 10.03 -5.92 -0.13
N GLY A 158 10.54 -4.84 -0.74
CA GLY A 158 9.75 -3.99 -1.63
C GLY A 158 9.13 -4.77 -2.80
N MET A 159 9.89 -5.65 -3.44
CA MET A 159 9.40 -6.53 -4.52
C MET A 159 8.35 -7.54 -4.04
N ILE A 160 8.52 -8.08 -2.84
CA ILE A 160 7.54 -8.98 -2.21
C ILE A 160 6.23 -8.22 -1.94
N VAL A 161 6.30 -7.02 -1.35
CA VAL A 161 5.12 -6.17 -1.10
C VAL A 161 4.42 -5.83 -2.41
N LEU A 162 5.15 -5.48 -3.46
CA LEU A 162 4.62 -5.22 -4.80
C LEU A 162 3.87 -6.46 -5.34
N THR A 163 4.40 -7.66 -5.15
CA THR A 163 3.73 -8.92 -5.54
C THR A 163 2.42 -9.12 -4.78
N PHE A 164 2.39 -8.83 -3.48
CA PHE A 164 1.16 -8.89 -2.69
C PHE A 164 0.13 -7.85 -3.14
N TYR A 165 0.55 -6.64 -3.53
CA TYR A 165 -0.35 -5.65 -4.11
C TYR A 165 -0.96 -6.11 -5.43
N VAL A 166 -0.20 -6.80 -6.29
CA VAL A 166 -0.77 -7.42 -7.50
C VAL A 166 -1.85 -8.43 -7.13
N ALA A 167 -1.58 -9.33 -6.18
CA ALA A 167 -2.57 -10.29 -5.71
C ALA A 167 -3.81 -9.58 -5.14
N TYR A 168 -3.62 -8.53 -4.36
CA TYR A 168 -4.70 -7.73 -3.78
C TYR A 168 -5.57 -7.05 -4.85
N LEU A 169 -4.94 -6.44 -5.86
CA LEU A 169 -5.62 -5.82 -7.00
C LEU A 169 -6.44 -6.83 -7.80
N VAL A 170 -5.90 -8.03 -8.03
CA VAL A 170 -6.63 -9.11 -8.72
C VAL A 170 -7.88 -9.50 -7.93
N LEU A 171 -7.78 -9.70 -6.62
CA LEU A 171 -8.94 -10.02 -5.78
C LEU A 171 -9.98 -8.89 -5.77
N ALA A 172 -9.55 -7.63 -5.65
CA ALA A 172 -10.43 -6.47 -5.69
C ALA A 172 -11.13 -6.33 -7.05
N ALA A 173 -10.43 -6.59 -8.16
CA ALA A 173 -11.00 -6.58 -9.50
C ALA A 173 -12.04 -7.69 -9.70
N ILE A 174 -11.77 -8.90 -9.22
CA ILE A 174 -12.73 -10.02 -9.25
C ILE A 174 -13.98 -9.66 -8.42
N ALA A 175 -13.78 -9.12 -7.22
CA ALA A 175 -14.90 -8.69 -6.36
C ALA A 175 -15.77 -7.61 -7.04
N MET A 176 -15.16 -6.60 -7.66
CA MET A 176 -15.91 -5.59 -8.41
C MET A 176 -16.65 -6.17 -9.62
N HIS A 177 -16.04 -7.11 -10.34
CA HIS A 177 -16.67 -7.76 -11.47
C HIS A 177 -17.94 -8.52 -11.06
N GLU A 178 -17.87 -9.27 -9.95
CA GLU A 178 -19.04 -9.98 -9.42
C GLU A 178 -20.14 -9.02 -8.96
N MET A 179 -19.80 -7.89 -8.33
CA MET A 179 -20.81 -6.89 -7.95
C MET A 179 -21.54 -6.31 -9.16
N ARG A 180 -20.81 -5.92 -10.21
CA ARG A 180 -21.41 -5.40 -11.45
C ARG A 180 -22.33 -6.42 -12.12
N ARG A 181 -21.89 -7.68 -12.18
CA ARG A 181 -22.70 -8.75 -12.75
C ARG A 181 -24.04 -8.89 -12.02
N THR A 182 -24.00 -8.75 -10.70
CA THR A 182 -25.17 -8.94 -9.86
C THR A 182 -26.16 -7.77 -9.94
N ASP A 183 -25.65 -6.54 -10.10
CA ASP A 183 -26.49 -5.35 -10.32
C ASP A 183 -27.26 -5.41 -11.65
N HIS A 184 -26.69 -6.03 -12.69
CA HIS A 184 -27.37 -6.20 -13.98
C HIS A 184 -28.49 -7.25 -13.96
N VAL A 185 -28.45 -8.23 -13.05
CA VAL A 185 -29.50 -9.27 -12.93
C VAL A 185 -30.74 -8.72 -12.23
N LYS A 186 -30.60 -7.73 -11.33
CA LYS A 186 -31.72 -7.11 -10.61
C LYS A 186 -32.66 -6.26 -11.47
N ILE A 187 -32.26 -5.91 -12.69
CA ILE A 187 -33.04 -5.01 -13.54
C ILE A 187 -34.09 -5.78 -14.36
N ASP A 188 -33.93 -7.10 -14.54
CA ASP A 188 -34.81 -7.89 -15.41
C ASP A 188 -35.93 -8.65 -14.67
N ASP A 189 -35.81 -8.93 -13.36
CA ASP A 189 -36.79 -9.80 -12.68
C ASP A 189 -37.29 -9.23 -11.33
N ASN A 190 -38.62 -9.15 -11.18
CA ASN A 190 -39.35 -8.93 -9.92
C ASN A 190 -39.18 -10.12 -8.91
N GLU A 191 -38.02 -10.76 -8.87
CA GLU A 191 -37.69 -11.85 -7.93
C GLU A 191 -36.54 -11.43 -7.01
N GLU A 192 -36.91 -10.76 -5.92
CA GLU A 192 -36.04 -10.22 -4.88
C GLU A 192 -35.55 -11.29 -3.89
N GLN A 193 -35.04 -12.45 -4.33
CA GLN A 193 -34.84 -13.57 -3.38
C GLN A 193 -33.50 -14.32 -3.33
N ASP A 194 -32.50 -14.10 -4.19
CA ASP A 194 -31.26 -14.92 -4.13
C ASP A 194 -29.94 -14.15 -4.03
N LEU A 195 -30.01 -12.84 -3.86
CA LEU A 195 -28.85 -11.96 -3.95
C LEU A 195 -28.12 -11.70 -2.60
N ASP A 196 -28.68 -12.22 -1.51
CA ASP A 196 -28.20 -11.98 -0.13
C ASP A 196 -27.04 -12.93 0.30
N ASN A 197 -26.56 -13.80 -0.59
CA ASN A 197 -25.63 -14.88 -0.22
C ASN A 197 -24.14 -14.62 -0.47
N CYS A 198 -23.75 -13.52 -1.12
CA CYS A 198 -22.33 -13.20 -1.35
C CYS A 198 -21.70 -12.35 -0.24
N TYR A 199 -22.52 -11.67 0.56
CA TYR A 199 -22.06 -11.02 1.78
C TYR A 199 -22.55 -11.83 2.98
N PRO A 200 -21.69 -12.17 3.96
CA PRO A 200 -22.18 -12.80 5.17
C PRO A 200 -23.22 -11.87 5.83
N MET A 201 -24.47 -12.32 5.92
CA MET A 201 -25.59 -11.62 6.58
C MET A 201 -25.25 -11.12 7.99
N GLU A 202 -24.27 -11.75 8.64
CA GLU A 202 -23.74 -11.40 9.95
C GLU A 202 -23.16 -9.97 10.03
N TYR A 203 -22.75 -9.37 8.90
CA TYR A 203 -22.27 -8.00 8.86
C TYR A 203 -23.36 -6.95 8.59
N ARG A 204 -24.49 -7.34 8.00
CA ARG A 204 -25.60 -6.42 7.66
C ARG A 204 -26.38 -5.98 8.89
N GLN A 205 -26.57 -6.88 9.86
CA GLN A 205 -27.31 -6.56 11.09
C GLN A 205 -26.58 -5.59 12.03
N LYS A 206 -25.26 -5.40 11.90
CA LYS A 206 -24.51 -4.40 12.69
C LYS A 206 -24.33 -3.05 11.99
N ALA A 207 -24.44 -2.99 10.66
CA ALA A 207 -24.25 -1.77 9.90
C ALA A 207 -25.51 -0.88 9.79
N SER A 208 -26.68 -1.37 10.24
CA SER A 208 -27.96 -0.64 10.11
C SER A 208 -28.65 -0.35 11.45
N PRO A 209 -28.09 0.54 12.28
CA PRO A 209 -28.95 1.42 13.06
C PRO A 209 -28.64 2.93 12.89
N SER A 210 -27.61 3.32 12.14
CA SER A 210 -27.18 4.74 12.11
C SER A 210 -27.76 5.59 10.97
N PHE A 211 -28.27 4.98 9.88
CA PHE A 211 -28.81 5.77 8.76
C PHE A 211 -30.26 6.25 9.00
N GLU A 212 -31.07 5.51 9.77
CA GLU A 212 -32.43 5.94 10.16
C GLU A 212 -32.43 7.08 11.19
N HIS A 213 -31.33 7.31 11.90
CA HIS A 213 -31.21 8.46 12.79
C HIS A 213 -30.83 9.76 12.09
N LEU A 214 -30.16 9.70 10.92
CA LEU A 214 -29.82 10.90 10.15
C LEU A 214 -31.00 11.44 9.33
N THR A 215 -31.93 10.59 8.89
CA THR A 215 -33.16 11.03 8.23
C THR A 215 -34.17 11.66 9.19
N ASN A 216 -34.09 11.37 10.50
CA ASN A 216 -34.89 12.04 11.52
C ASN A 216 -34.34 13.41 11.95
N LEU A 217 -33.10 13.76 11.61
CA LEU A 217 -32.53 15.08 11.91
C LEU A 217 -32.89 16.14 10.86
N SER A 218 -33.13 15.75 9.60
CA SER A 218 -33.58 16.69 8.57
C SER A 218 -35.02 17.17 8.80
N SER A 219 -35.90 16.31 9.30
CA SER A 219 -37.28 16.68 9.67
C SER A 219 -37.34 17.62 10.88
N PHE A 220 -36.40 17.52 11.81
CA PHE A 220 -36.29 18.43 12.96
C PHE A 220 -35.78 19.83 12.58
N LEU A 221 -34.95 19.95 11.54
CA LEU A 221 -34.46 21.24 11.04
C LEU A 221 -35.52 22.00 10.21
N GLU A 222 -36.40 21.30 9.50
CA GLU A 222 -37.51 21.94 8.76
C GLU A 222 -38.62 22.45 9.70
N ALA A 223 -38.81 21.85 10.87
CA ALA A 223 -39.80 22.31 11.85
C ALA A 223 -39.38 23.58 12.62
N GLY A 224 -38.10 23.99 12.54
CA GLY A 224 -37.53 25.10 13.33
C GLY A 224 -37.45 26.46 12.63
N THR A 225 -37.82 26.58 11.35
CA THR A 225 -37.67 27.83 10.55
C THR A 225 -38.99 28.55 10.26
N GLY A 226 -40.08 28.12 10.89
CA GLY A 226 -41.40 28.78 10.81
C GLY A 226 -41.74 29.60 12.05
N MET A 227 -40.91 30.59 12.41
CA MET A 227 -41.29 31.72 13.28
C MET A 227 -40.55 32.98 12.87
#